data_AF-A0A367KM68-F1
#
_entry.id   AF-A0A367KM68-F1
#
_cell.length_a   1.000
_cell.length_b   1.000
_cell.length_c   1.000
_cell.angle_alpha   90.00
_cell.angle_beta   90.00
_cell.angle_gamma   90.00
#
_symmetry.space_group_name_H-M   'P 1'
#
loop_
_entity.id
_entity.type
_entity.pdbx_description
1 polymer ?
#
loop_
_entity_poly.entity_id
_entity_poly.type
_entity_poly.pdbx_seq_one_letter_code
_entity_poly.pdbx_strand_id
1 'polypeptide(L)'
;MASISDEAIRKVFVELQANYIHSQQQANTVKAQIQSKQRERKLAELTRRELDSLDSQTKTYKPVGKMFIQSPLSEMKQQYVDSINTSDENIKQLEKTQKYWERAASDAQGNLKDILQGPRTM
;
A
#
# COMPACT_ATOMS: atom_id res chain seq x y z
N MET A 1 -14.80 8.72 42.40
CA MET A 1 -14.61 8.22 41.02
C MET A 1 -13.40 7.32 41.06
N ALA A 2 -13.55 6.05 40.68
CA ALA A 2 -12.54 5.02 40.91
C ALA A 2 -11.20 5.41 40.26
N SER A 3 -10.18 5.61 41.09
CA SER A 3 -8.80 5.78 40.62
C SER A 3 -8.40 4.49 39.91
N ILE A 4 -8.27 4.56 38.58
CA ILE A 4 -7.58 3.51 37.82
C ILE A 4 -6.22 3.32 38.51
N SER A 5 -5.86 2.10 38.90
CA SER A 5 -4.59 1.86 39.58
C SER A 5 -3.44 2.25 38.65
N ASP A 6 -2.37 2.83 39.19
CA ASP A 6 -1.17 3.17 38.41
C ASP A 6 -0.63 1.98 37.61
N GLU A 7 -0.81 0.76 38.13
CA GLU A 7 -0.46 -0.48 37.42
C GLU A 7 -1.33 -0.71 36.17
N ALA A 8 -2.64 -0.44 36.24
CA ALA A 8 -3.53 -0.55 35.09
C ALA A 8 -3.22 0.54 34.04
N ILE A 9 -2.90 1.77 34.46
CA ILE A 9 -2.45 2.84 33.55
C ILE A 9 -1.16 2.42 32.84
N ARG A 10 -0.20 1.84 33.56
CA ARG A 10 1.07 1.37 33.00
C ARG A 10 0.88 0.23 32.00
N LYS A 11 -0.01 -0.73 32.29
CA LYS A 11 -0.32 -1.83 31.35
C LYS A 11 -0.94 -1.30 30.06
N VAL A 12 -1.95 -0.43 30.18
CA VAL A 12 -2.62 0.20 29.03
C VAL A 12 -1.63 1.03 28.20
N PHE A 13 -0.71 1.75 28.84
CA PHE A 13 0.34 2.50 28.16
C PHE A 13 1.26 1.61 27.32
N VAL A 14 1.73 0.49 27.87
CA VAL A 14 2.61 -0.45 27.16
C VAL A 14 1.89 -1.08 25.96
N GLU A 15 0.61 -1.45 26.13
CA GLU A 15 -0.20 -2.00 25.05
C GLU A 15 -0.43 -0.97 23.93
N LEU A 16 -0.76 0.27 24.28
CA LEU A 16 -0.91 1.36 23.30
C LEU A 16 0.40 1.67 22.57
N GLN A 17 1.54 1.64 23.27
CA GLN A 17 2.84 1.83 22.65
C GLN A 17 3.16 0.70 21.65
N ALA A 18 2.89 -0.55 22.02
CA ALA A 18 3.06 -1.68 21.11
C ALA A 18 2.15 -1.55 19.87
N ASN A 19 0.88 -1.16 20.07
CA ASN A 19 -0.07 -0.94 18.99
C ASN A 19 0.34 0.21 18.07
N TYR A 20 0.87 1.30 18.61
CA TYR A 20 1.42 2.42 17.84
C TYR A 20 2.58 1.96 16.94
N ILE A 21 3.56 1.28 17.52
CA ILE A 21 4.74 0.77 16.79
C ILE A 21 4.30 -0.19 15.68
N HIS A 22 3.40 -1.12 16.01
CA HIS A 22 2.88 -2.08 15.04
C HIS A 22 2.17 -1.38 13.88
N SER A 23 1.25 -0.46 14.19
CA SER A 23 0.49 0.27 13.17
C SER A 23 1.41 1.09 12.26
N GLN A 24 2.45 1.72 12.82
CA GLN A 24 3.44 2.47 12.06
C GLN A 24 4.28 1.57 11.12
N GLN A 25 4.68 0.38 11.59
CA GLN A 25 5.38 -0.61 10.76
C GLN A 25 4.50 -1.11 9.61
N GLN A 26 3.22 -1.39 9.88
CA GLN A 26 2.27 -1.79 8.84
C GLN A 26 2.06 -0.68 7.80
N ALA A 27 1.86 0.57 8.24
CA ALA A 27 1.74 1.72 7.34
C ALA A 27 2.95 1.85 6.40
N ASN A 28 4.16 1.72 6.94
CA ASN A 28 5.40 1.77 6.15
C ASN A 28 5.52 0.61 5.16
N THR A 29 5.09 -0.59 5.55
CA THR A 29 5.09 -1.77 4.69
C THR A 29 4.13 -1.61 3.51
N VAL A 30 2.90 -1.16 3.78
CA VAL A 30 1.89 -0.89 2.74
C VAL A 30 2.37 0.24 1.81
N LYS A 31 3.00 1.28 2.34
CA LYS A 31 3.60 2.35 1.53
C LYS A 31 4.66 1.81 0.55
N ALA A 32 5.52 0.91 0.99
CA ALA A 32 6.51 0.26 0.11
C ALA A 32 5.84 -0.60 -0.97
N GLN A 33 4.77 -1.32 -0.64
CA GLN A 33 3.99 -2.09 -1.60
C GLN A 33 3.33 -1.19 -2.67
N ILE A 34 2.75 -0.06 -2.26
CA ILE A 34 2.20 0.95 -3.18
C ILE A 34 3.27 1.44 -4.16
N GLN A 35 4.45 1.81 -3.65
CA GLN A 35 5.55 2.26 -4.50
C GLN A 35 6.00 1.19 -5.50
N SER A 36 6.06 -0.09 -5.07
CA SER A 36 6.37 -1.19 -5.98
C SER A 36 5.33 -1.31 -7.09
N LYS A 37 4.04 -1.31 -6.74
CA LYS A 37 2.94 -1.42 -7.72
C LYS A 37 2.85 -0.21 -8.65
N GLN A 38 3.13 0.99 -8.16
CA GLN A 38 3.21 2.19 -9.00
C GLN A 38 4.33 2.10 -10.04
N ARG A 39 5.49 1.52 -9.67
CA ARG A 39 6.59 1.28 -10.63
C ARG A 39 6.18 0.25 -11.68
N GLU A 40 5.58 -0.87 -11.27
CA GLU A 40 5.08 -1.90 -12.20
C GLU A 40 4.04 -1.32 -13.18
N ARG A 41 3.07 -0.57 -12.67
CA ARG A 41 2.07 0.15 -13.47
C ARG A 41 2.71 1.08 -14.49
N LYS A 42 3.69 1.89 -14.04
CA LYS A 42 4.39 2.84 -14.93
C LYS A 42 5.17 2.11 -16.03
N LEU A 43 5.82 1.00 -15.71
CA LEU A 43 6.51 0.19 -16.71
C LEU A 43 5.53 -0.38 -17.73
N ALA A 44 4.41 -0.95 -17.28
CA ALA A 44 3.35 -1.47 -18.16
C ALA A 44 2.78 -0.37 -19.07
N GLU A 45 2.56 0.83 -18.52
CA GLU A 45 2.07 1.98 -19.29
C GLU A 45 3.07 2.44 -20.36
N LEU A 46 4.36 2.52 -20.03
CA LEU A 46 5.40 2.85 -20.99
C LEU A 46 5.47 1.80 -22.10
N THR A 47 5.51 0.52 -21.75
CA THR A 47 5.53 -0.58 -22.75
C THR A 47 4.30 -0.52 -23.65
N ARG A 48 3.10 -0.27 -23.09
CA ARG A 48 1.88 -0.12 -23.90
C ARG A 48 2.00 1.03 -24.90
N ARG A 49 2.53 2.19 -24.49
CA ARG A 49 2.74 3.34 -25.38
C ARG A 49 3.73 3.03 -26.50
N GLU A 50 4.81 2.30 -26.20
CA GLU A 50 5.75 1.84 -27.22
C GLU A 50 5.05 0.90 -28.22
N LEU A 51 4.22 -0.04 -27.75
CA LEU A 51 3.43 -0.91 -28.63
C LEU A 51 2.40 -0.14 -29.47
N ASP A 52 1.91 1.00 -28.99
CA ASP A 52 1.00 1.87 -29.73
C ASP A 52 1.66 2.56 -30.92
N SER A 53 2.98 2.72 -30.90
CA SER A 53 3.75 3.27 -32.03
C SER A 53 4.04 2.28 -33.16
N LEU A 54 3.83 0.99 -32.92
CA LEU A 54 4.12 -0.07 -33.89
C LEU A 54 2.99 -0.22 -34.91
N ASP A 55 3.37 -0.58 -36.15
CA ASP A 55 2.38 -0.90 -37.18
C ASP A 55 1.61 -2.20 -36.83
N SER A 56 0.35 -2.24 -37.26
CA SER A 56 -0.59 -3.33 -37.02
C SER A 56 -0.12 -4.71 -37.50
N GLN A 57 0.76 -4.77 -38.52
CA GLN A 57 1.31 -6.01 -39.06
C GLN A 57 2.58 -6.49 -38.33
N THR A 58 3.05 -5.75 -37.33
CA THR A 58 4.28 -6.09 -36.60
C THR A 58 4.09 -7.39 -35.81
N LYS A 59 4.96 -8.38 -36.07
CA LYS A 59 4.98 -9.62 -35.30
C LYS A 59 5.51 -9.34 -33.90
N THR A 60 4.69 -9.59 -32.89
CA THR A 60 5.06 -9.45 -31.49
C THR A 60 5.30 -10.79 -30.80
N TYR A 61 6.18 -10.81 -29.82
CA TYR A 61 6.55 -12.01 -29.08
C TYR A 61 6.49 -11.74 -27.57
N LYS A 62 5.69 -12.54 -26.87
CA LYS A 62 5.50 -12.46 -25.43
C LYS A 62 6.50 -13.37 -24.71
N PRO A 63 7.23 -12.87 -23.70
CA PRO A 63 8.10 -13.72 -22.88
C PRO A 63 7.26 -14.66 -21.99
N VAL A 64 7.63 -15.94 -21.96
CA VAL A 64 7.10 -16.98 -21.07
C VAL A 64 8.28 -17.77 -20.49
N GLY A 65 8.70 -17.39 -19.29
CA GLY A 65 9.91 -17.94 -18.67
C GLY A 65 11.16 -17.59 -19.49
N LYS A 66 11.83 -18.61 -20.04
CA LYS A 66 13.01 -18.45 -20.92
C LYS A 66 12.66 -18.48 -22.42
N MET A 67 11.38 -18.63 -22.77
CA MET A 67 10.90 -18.74 -24.15
C MET A 67 10.13 -17.48 -24.55
N PHE A 68 9.94 -17.31 -25.86
CA PHE A 68 9.13 -16.23 -26.44
C PHE A 68 8.10 -16.84 -27.39
N ILE A 69 6.82 -16.51 -27.18
CA ILE A 69 5.71 -17.03 -27.98
C ILE A 69 5.15 -15.89 -28.83
N GLN A 70 4.94 -16.14 -30.12
CA GLN A 70 4.32 -15.17 -31.00
C GLN A 70 2.87 -14.91 -30.54
N SER A 71 2.52 -13.65 -30.34
CA SER A 71 1.16 -13.21 -30.00
C SER A 71 0.79 -12.02 -30.87
N PRO A 72 -0.48 -11.87 -31.28
CA PRO A 72 -0.93 -10.68 -32.01
C PRO A 72 -0.72 -9.39 -31.21
N LEU A 73 -0.39 -8.30 -31.92
CA LEU A 73 -0.17 -6.99 -31.30
C LEU A 73 -1.39 -6.52 -30.48
N SER A 74 -2.61 -6.80 -30.94
CA SER A 74 -3.85 -6.45 -30.25
C SER A 74 -3.99 -7.15 -28.90
N GLU A 75 -3.68 -8.45 -28.83
CA GLU A 75 -3.71 -9.23 -27.59
C GLU A 75 -2.65 -8.72 -26.62
N MET A 76 -1.45 -8.42 -27.11
CA MET A 76 -0.37 -7.89 -26.28
C MET A 76 -0.72 -6.52 -25.69
N LYS A 77 -1.33 -5.63 -26.48
CA LYS A 77 -1.84 -4.33 -25.99
C LYS A 77 -2.92 -4.51 -24.92
N GLN A 78 -3.90 -5.38 -25.16
CA GLN A 78 -4.98 -5.64 -24.20
C GLN A 78 -4.43 -6.16 -22.87
N GLN A 79 -3.45 -7.07 -22.92
CA GLN A 79 -2.81 -7.58 -21.70
C GLN A 79 -2.18 -6.46 -20.86
N TYR A 80 -1.50 -5.50 -21.48
CA TYR A 80 -0.93 -4.36 -20.74
C TYR A 80 -2.01 -3.42 -20.21
N VAL A 81 -3.12 -3.22 -20.94
CA VAL A 81 -4.29 -2.47 -20.43
C VAL A 81 -4.87 -3.13 -19.18
N ASP A 82 -5.09 -4.44 -19.23
CA ASP A 82 -5.62 -5.21 -18.10
C ASP A 82 -4.65 -5.16 -16.91
N SER A 83 -3.35 -5.30 -17.16
CA SER A 83 -2.31 -5.20 -16.14
C SER A 83 -2.25 -3.82 -15.47
N ILE A 84 -2.44 -2.74 -16.22
CA ILE A 84 -2.54 -1.37 -15.69
C ILE A 84 -3.78 -1.23 -14.81
N ASN A 85 -4.94 -1.68 -15.29
CA ASN A 85 -6.21 -1.61 -14.56
C ASN A 85 -6.14 -2.39 -13.24
N THR A 86 -5.65 -3.63 -13.28
CA THR A 86 -5.45 -4.44 -12.07
C THR A 86 -4.46 -3.77 -11.10
N SER A 87 -3.40 -3.15 -11.62
CA SER A 87 -2.44 -2.41 -10.77
C SER A 87 -3.09 -1.19 -10.12
N ASP A 88 -3.94 -0.45 -10.85
CA ASP A 88 -4.69 0.70 -10.34
C ASP A 88 -5.70 0.30 -9.25
N GLU A 89 -6.41 -0.81 -9.43
CA GLU A 89 -7.31 -1.37 -8.41
C GLU A 89 -6.54 -1.78 -7.15
N ASN A 90 -5.42 -2.47 -7.31
CA ASN A 90 -4.57 -2.88 -6.18
C ASN A 90 -3.99 -1.67 -5.44
N ILE A 91 -3.52 -0.64 -6.16
CA ILE A 91 -3.04 0.60 -5.54
C ILE A 91 -4.15 1.26 -4.73
N LYS A 92 -5.37 1.38 -5.29
CA LYS A 92 -6.51 1.96 -4.56
C LYS A 92 -6.86 1.17 -3.30
N GLN A 93 -6.78 -0.16 -3.34
CA GLN A 93 -7.00 -1.00 -2.16
C GLN A 93 -5.91 -0.79 -1.11
N LEU A 94 -4.64 -0.80 -1.52
CA LEU A 94 -3.51 -0.56 -0.63
C LEU A 94 -3.53 0.84 -0.01
N GLU A 95 -3.94 1.88 -0.74
CA GLU A 95 -4.11 3.24 -0.21
C GLU A 95 -5.17 3.32 0.88
N LYS A 96 -6.27 2.56 0.76
CA LYS A 96 -7.28 2.46 1.83
C LYS A 96 -6.69 1.79 3.08
N THR A 97 -5.94 0.71 2.89
CA THR A 97 -5.24 0.00 3.97
C THR A 97 -4.18 0.88 4.64
N GLN A 98 -3.43 1.66 3.86
CA GLN A 98 -2.43 2.60 4.38
C GLN A 98 -3.11 3.64 5.27
N LYS A 99 -4.19 4.28 4.79
CA LYS A 99 -4.95 5.28 5.56
C LYS A 99 -5.53 4.70 6.84
N TYR A 100 -5.96 3.45 6.83
CA TYR A 100 -6.40 2.75 8.04
C TYR A 100 -5.27 2.65 9.07
N TRP A 101 -4.10 2.17 8.68
CA TRP A 101 -2.96 2.04 9.59
C TRP A 101 -2.40 3.39 10.06
N GLU A 102 -2.41 4.41 9.21
CA GLU A 102 -2.03 5.77 9.58
C GLU A 102 -2.99 6.37 10.62
N ARG A 103 -4.30 6.15 10.47
CA ARG A 103 -5.29 6.55 11.49
C ARG A 103 -5.09 5.79 12.79
N ALA A 104 -4.94 4.45 12.72
CA ALA A 104 -4.69 3.63 13.91
C ALA A 104 -3.42 4.08 14.68
N ALA A 105 -2.34 4.43 13.96
CA ALA A 105 -1.15 4.99 14.57
C ALA A 105 -1.41 6.37 15.19
N SER A 106 -2.11 7.27 14.49
CA SER A 106 -2.46 8.59 15.01
C SER A 106 -3.33 8.51 16.27
N ASP A 107 -4.31 7.62 16.29
CA ASP A 107 -5.22 7.42 17.42
C ASP A 107 -4.48 6.84 18.63
N ALA A 108 -3.61 5.83 18.41
CA ALA A 108 -2.76 5.28 19.45
C ALA A 108 -1.81 6.34 20.03
N GLN A 109 -1.24 7.20 19.18
CA GLN A 109 -0.38 8.31 19.61
C GLN A 109 -1.15 9.37 20.41
N GLY A 110 -2.37 9.72 20.00
CA GLY A 110 -3.25 10.64 20.72
C GLY A 110 -3.58 10.12 22.13
N ASN A 111 -4.01 8.86 22.22
CA ASN A 111 -4.30 8.20 23.49
C ASN A 111 -3.07 8.14 24.41
N LEU A 112 -1.88 7.85 23.87
CA LEU A 112 -0.63 7.89 24.64
C LEU A 112 -0.34 9.29 25.19
N LYS A 113 -0.56 10.33 24.39
CA LYS A 113 -0.36 11.73 24.82
C LYS A 113 -1.33 12.11 25.93
N ASP A 114 -2.59 11.70 25.83
CA ASP A 114 -3.60 12.00 26.85
C ASP A 114 -3.29 11.32 28.19
N ILE A 115 -2.82 10.06 28.16
CA ILE A 115 -2.36 9.35 29.36
C ILE A 115 -1.16 10.07 30.00
N LEU A 116 -0.21 10.55 29.19
CA LEU A 116 0.99 11.26 29.68
C LEU A 116 0.68 12.66 30.22
N GLN A 117 -0.34 13.34 29.69
CA GLN A 117 -0.70 14.69 30.14
C GLN A 117 -1.47 14.70 31.46
N GLY A 118 -2.01 13.56 31.91
CA GLY A 118 -2.79 13.45 33.15
C GLY A 118 -4.03 14.36 33.16
N PRO A 119 -4.93 14.25 34.16
CA PRO A 119 -5.97 15.26 34.33
C PRO A 119 -5.28 16.61 34.56
N ARG A 120 -5.55 17.60 33.71
CA ARG A 120 -5.08 18.98 33.91
C ARG A 120 -5.45 19.39 35.33
N THR A 121 -4.47 19.46 36.22
CA THR A 121 -4.63 20.13 37.52
C THR A 121 -4.90 21.59 37.22
N MET A 122 -6.17 21.99 37.29
CA MET A 122 -6.55 23.35 37.68
C MET A 122 -6.62 23.40 39.20
#